data_AF-A0AAQ4DP37-F1
#
_entry.id   AF-A0AAQ4DP37-F1
#
_cell.length_a   1.000
_cell.length_b   1.000
_cell.length_c   1.000
_cell.angle_alpha   90.00
_cell.angle_beta   90.00
_cell.angle_gamma   90.00
#
_symmetry.space_group_name_H-M   'P 1'
#
loop_
_entity.id
_entity.type
_entity.pdbx_description
1 polymer ?
#
loop_
_entity_poly.entity_id
_entity_poly.type
_entity_poly.pdbx_seq_one_letter_code
_entity_poly.pdbx_strand_id
1 'polypeptide(L)'
;MNVRLATQLFSRSVAVGLKFYREQQKPGFEGTEGTESFTRRMNDLFDALNAKCPAEGIRKNSPQLKVIIDFLDMLNSTEKESVKNNTKLFASQMTTESLRVTLMYLEQRQGSSLPVKATRKRDKHLYVDTDFAYYHKYHKEQRERA
;
A
#
# COMPACT_ATOMS: atom_id res chain seq x y z
N MET A 1 -6.29 20.04 -4.82
CA MET A 1 -5.41 18.84 -4.83
C MET A 1 -5.72 18.03 -6.08
N ASN A 2 -4.76 17.81 -6.98
CA ASN A 2 -5.02 17.23 -8.30
C ASN A 2 -4.45 15.81 -8.40
N VAL A 3 -5.33 14.80 -8.31
CA VAL A 3 -4.96 13.37 -8.37
C VAL A 3 -4.31 13.02 -9.70
N ARG A 4 -4.72 13.67 -10.81
CA ARG A 4 -4.14 13.40 -12.14
C ARG A 4 -2.64 13.61 -12.16
N LEU A 5 -2.15 14.67 -11.53
CA LEU A 5 -0.71 14.98 -11.48
C LEU A 5 0.05 13.95 -10.63
N ALA A 6 -0.53 13.51 -9.51
CA ALA A 6 0.07 12.48 -8.68
C ALA A 6 0.16 11.14 -9.41
N THR A 7 -0.88 10.73 -10.14
CA THR A 7 -0.85 9.51 -10.97
C THR A 7 0.17 9.62 -12.11
N GLN A 8 0.33 10.80 -12.71
CA GLN A 8 1.37 11.02 -13.74
C GLN A 8 2.78 10.90 -13.16
N LEU A 9 3.02 11.45 -11.97
CA LEU A 9 4.30 11.35 -11.27
C LEU A 9 4.65 9.90 -10.95
N PHE A 10 3.70 9.13 -10.41
CA PHE A 10 3.88 7.73 -10.06
C PHE A 10 3.57 6.77 -11.21
N SER A 11 3.86 7.16 -12.46
CA SER A 11 3.52 6.33 -13.61
C SER A 11 4.63 5.35 -14.00
N ARG A 12 4.23 4.26 -14.67
CA ARG A 12 5.15 3.30 -15.30
C ARG A 12 6.20 3.97 -16.20
N SER A 13 5.84 5.00 -16.96
CA SER A 13 6.77 5.71 -17.84
C SER A 13 7.81 6.51 -17.08
N VAL A 14 7.46 7.11 -15.94
CA VAL A 14 8.44 7.81 -15.09
C VAL A 14 9.46 6.84 -14.52
N ALA A 15 9.02 5.68 -14.01
CA ALA A 15 9.95 4.63 -13.54
C ALA A 15 10.91 4.17 -14.65
N VAL A 16 10.40 3.96 -15.87
CA VAL A 16 11.23 3.61 -17.03
C VAL A 16 12.21 4.74 -17.39
N GLY A 17 11.77 6.00 -17.33
CA GLY A 17 12.62 7.16 -17.58
C GLY A 17 13.76 7.28 -16.57
N LEU A 18 13.50 7.10 -15.28
CA LEU A 18 14.51 7.08 -14.22
C LEU A 18 15.59 6.03 -14.51
N LYS A 19 15.16 4.79 -14.83
CA LYS A 19 16.05 3.70 -15.20
C LYS A 19 16.89 4.06 -16.43
N PHE A 20 16.24 4.49 -17.50
CA PHE A 20 16.89 4.78 -18.78
C PHE A 20 17.98 5.84 -18.62
N TYR A 21 17.66 6.98 -17.98
CA TYR A 21 18.64 8.05 -17.81
C TYR A 21 19.77 7.69 -16.85
N ARG A 22 19.50 6.87 -15.82
CA ARG A 22 20.55 6.30 -14.96
C ARG A 22 21.50 5.39 -15.74
N GLU A 23 20.97 4.49 -16.58
CA GLU A 23 21.77 3.58 -17.42
C GLU A 23 22.59 4.34 -18.49
N GLN A 24 22.10 5.49 -18.96
CA GLN A 24 22.83 6.40 -19.84
C GLN A 24 23.83 7.30 -19.10
N GLN A 25 24.04 7.08 -17.79
CA GLN A 25 24.95 7.86 -16.93
C GLN A 25 24.68 9.37 -17.04
N LYS A 26 23.41 9.76 -17.13
CA LYS A 26 23.05 11.18 -17.15
C LYS A 26 23.22 11.78 -15.75
N PRO A 27 23.89 12.94 -15.64
CA PRO A 27 24.04 13.64 -14.36
C PRO A 27 22.68 13.89 -13.69
N GLY A 28 22.59 13.61 -12.39
CA GLY A 28 21.39 13.81 -11.58
C GLY A 28 20.45 12.60 -11.52
N PHE A 29 20.80 11.48 -12.16
CA PHE A 29 20.03 10.22 -12.10
C PHE A 29 20.74 9.11 -11.32
N GLU A 30 21.91 9.39 -10.74
CA GLU A 30 22.64 8.49 -9.87
C GLU A 30 21.82 8.17 -8.61
N GLY A 31 21.82 6.91 -8.17
CA GLY A 31 21.11 6.50 -6.95
C GLY A 31 19.58 6.51 -7.05
N THR A 32 19.01 6.63 -8.26
CA THR A 32 17.54 6.67 -8.46
C THR A 32 16.85 5.31 -8.37
N GLU A 33 17.56 4.22 -8.07
CA GLU A 33 17.02 2.84 -7.97
C GLU A 33 15.86 2.77 -6.98
N GLY A 34 16.01 3.39 -5.80
CA GLY A 34 14.98 3.45 -4.77
C GLY A 34 13.74 4.20 -5.26
N THR A 35 13.92 5.36 -5.89
CA THR A 35 12.85 6.18 -6.44
C THR A 35 12.14 5.49 -7.60
N GLU A 36 12.88 4.80 -8.47
CA GLU A 36 12.32 3.97 -9.55
C GLU A 36 11.45 2.86 -8.97
N SER A 37 11.98 2.09 -8.00
CA SER A 37 11.24 0.99 -7.39
C SER A 37 9.99 1.48 -6.67
N PHE A 38 10.09 2.58 -5.93
CA PHE A 38 8.94 3.18 -5.25
C PHE A 38 7.88 3.67 -6.24
N THR A 39 8.30 4.40 -7.28
CA THR A 39 7.42 4.85 -8.37
C THR A 39 6.68 3.69 -9.01
N ARG A 40 7.38 2.59 -9.31
CA ARG A 40 6.77 1.37 -9.86
C ARG A 40 5.74 0.75 -8.90
N ARG A 41 6.10 0.59 -7.62
CA ARG A 41 5.19 0.01 -6.61
C ARG A 41 3.93 0.85 -6.42
N MET A 42 4.06 2.18 -6.43
CA MET A 42 2.92 3.10 -6.34
C MET A 42 2.03 3.01 -7.59
N ASN A 43 2.61 2.95 -8.79
CA ASN A 43 1.85 2.72 -10.03
C ASN A 43 1.00 1.46 -9.92
N ASP A 44 1.65 0.34 -9.62
CA ASP A 44 1.04 -0.98 -9.64
C ASP A 44 -0.05 -1.09 -8.56
N LEU A 45 0.20 -0.51 -7.38
CA LEU A 45 -0.81 -0.43 -6.32
C LEU A 45 -2.02 0.40 -6.76
N PHE A 46 -1.80 1.57 -7.35
CA PHE A 46 -2.89 2.43 -7.83
C PHE A 46 -3.73 1.72 -8.89
N ASP A 47 -3.09 1.03 -9.85
CA ASP A 47 -3.77 0.26 -10.88
C ASP A 47 -4.56 -0.93 -10.28
N ALA A 48 -4.00 -1.63 -9.30
CA ALA A 48 -4.66 -2.72 -8.59
C ALA A 48 -5.90 -2.26 -7.81
N LEU A 49 -5.86 -1.07 -7.20
CA LEU A 49 -6.97 -0.50 -6.45
C LEU A 49 -8.03 0.17 -7.34
N ASN A 50 -7.69 0.49 -8.59
CA ASN A 50 -8.53 1.27 -9.50
C ASN A 50 -8.94 0.47 -10.76
N ALA A 51 -9.18 -0.83 -10.61
CA ALA A 51 -9.62 -1.72 -11.69
C ALA A 51 -10.89 -1.20 -12.38
N LYS A 52 -10.91 -1.17 -13.71
CA LYS A 52 -11.99 -0.55 -14.50
C LYS A 52 -13.19 -1.46 -14.70
N CYS A 53 -12.98 -2.78 -14.63
CA CYS A 53 -14.05 -3.76 -14.75
C CYS A 53 -14.01 -4.78 -13.61
N PRO A 54 -15.17 -5.37 -13.23
CA PRO A 54 -15.21 -6.37 -12.17
C PRO A 54 -14.31 -7.60 -12.43
N ALA A 55 -14.03 -7.92 -13.69
CA ALA A 55 -13.15 -9.03 -14.08
C ALA A 55 -11.69 -8.81 -13.64
N GLU A 56 -11.24 -7.54 -13.63
CA GLU A 56 -9.91 -7.11 -13.19
C GLU A 56 -9.86 -6.78 -11.69
N GLY A 57 -10.98 -6.89 -11.00
CA GLY A 57 -11.08 -6.62 -9.57
C GLY A 57 -10.22 -7.56 -8.71
N ILE A 58 -9.99 -7.17 -7.47
CA ILE A 58 -9.23 -7.95 -6.50
C ILE A 58 -9.99 -9.24 -6.18
N ARG A 59 -9.37 -10.38 -6.44
CA ARG A 59 -9.91 -11.73 -6.23
C ARG A 59 -8.87 -12.61 -5.54
N LYS A 60 -9.32 -13.70 -4.93
CA LYS A 60 -8.41 -14.75 -4.44
C LYS A 60 -7.47 -15.18 -5.56
N ASN A 61 -6.17 -15.22 -5.26
CA ASN A 61 -5.08 -15.55 -6.20
C ASN A 61 -4.95 -14.61 -7.41
N SER A 62 -5.52 -13.39 -7.38
CA SER A 62 -5.34 -12.45 -8.49
C SER A 62 -3.99 -11.72 -8.42
N PRO A 63 -3.44 -11.26 -9.56
CA PRO A 63 -2.24 -10.42 -9.58
C PRO A 63 -2.38 -9.16 -8.71
N GLN A 64 -3.58 -8.56 -8.68
CA GLN A 64 -3.88 -7.37 -7.89
C GLN A 64 -3.75 -7.65 -6.39
N LEU A 65 -4.22 -8.83 -5.93
CA LEU A 65 -4.04 -9.24 -4.53
C LEU A 65 -2.56 -9.39 -4.18
N LYS A 66 -1.75 -9.96 -5.09
CA LYS A 66 -0.31 -10.07 -4.89
C LYS A 66 0.34 -8.68 -4.74
N VAL A 67 -0.02 -7.72 -5.60
CA VAL A 67 0.47 -6.34 -5.49
C VAL A 67 0.15 -5.73 -4.12
N ILE A 68 -1.05 -5.96 -3.60
CA ILE A 68 -1.47 -5.48 -2.28
C ILE A 68 -0.61 -6.10 -1.16
N ILE A 69 -0.41 -7.42 -1.19
CA ILE A 69 0.41 -8.15 -0.21
C ILE A 69 1.87 -7.65 -0.27
N ASP A 70 2.45 -7.59 -1.47
CA ASP A 70 3.83 -7.11 -1.66
C ASP A 70 4.00 -5.66 -1.15
N PHE A 71 2.97 -4.82 -1.28
CA PHE A 71 3.00 -3.45 -0.78
C PHE A 71 2.85 -3.38 0.75
N LEU A 72 2.01 -4.23 1.36
CA LEU A 72 1.91 -4.37 2.81
C LEU A 72 3.25 -4.80 3.43
N ASP A 73 3.93 -5.76 2.80
CA ASP A 73 5.27 -6.20 3.24
C ASP A 73 6.29 -5.07 3.14
N MET A 74 6.23 -4.27 2.09
CA MET A 74 7.07 -3.08 1.94
C MET A 74 6.79 -2.04 3.04
N LEU A 75 5.53 -1.77 3.37
CA LEU A 75 5.17 -0.86 4.48
C LEU A 75 5.74 -1.35 5.81
N ASN A 76 5.59 -2.64 6.11
CA ASN A 76 6.09 -3.23 7.36
C ASN A 76 7.61 -3.19 7.44
N SER A 77 8.29 -3.49 6.33
CA SER A 77 9.75 -3.48 6.25
C SER A 77 10.31 -2.05 6.38
N THR A 78 9.66 -1.09 5.71
CA THR A 78 10.05 0.32 5.77
C THR A 78 9.86 0.90 7.17
N GLU A 79 8.78 0.55 7.87
CA GLU A 79 8.59 0.98 9.27
C GLU A 79 9.63 0.39 10.22
N LYS A 80 9.95 -0.89 10.08
CA LYS A 80 11.02 -1.54 10.87
C LYS A 80 12.38 -0.85 10.67
N GLU A 81 12.75 -0.60 9.42
CA GLU A 81 14.00 0.12 9.11
C GLU A 81 13.95 1.58 9.56
N SER A 82 12.79 2.23 9.51
CA SER A 82 12.62 3.61 9.99
C SER A 82 12.87 3.73 11.49
N VAL A 83 12.35 2.78 12.28
CA VAL A 83 12.60 2.71 13.73
C VAL A 83 14.07 2.43 14.01
N LYS A 84 14.64 1.42 13.35
CA LYS A 84 16.04 1.01 13.53
C LYS A 84 17.03 2.13 13.21
N ASN A 85 16.79 2.87 12.13
CA ASN A 85 17.69 3.91 11.64
C ASN A 85 17.31 5.32 12.15
N ASN A 86 16.28 5.44 13.00
CA ASN A 86 15.72 6.70 13.47
C ASN A 86 15.40 7.69 12.33
N THR A 87 14.85 7.18 11.23
CA THR A 87 14.42 7.98 10.07
C THR A 87 12.91 8.19 10.08
N LYS A 88 12.42 9.02 9.14
CA LYS A 88 10.99 9.20 8.91
C LYS A 88 10.50 8.27 7.79
N LEU A 89 9.22 7.90 7.86
CA LEU A 89 8.51 7.22 6.79
C LEU A 89 8.34 8.13 5.56
N PHE A 90 8.02 7.53 4.41
CA PHE A 90 7.78 8.25 3.15
C PHE A 90 6.52 9.12 3.16
N ALA A 91 5.62 8.89 4.12
CA ALA A 91 4.41 9.66 4.33
C ALA A 91 4.17 9.87 5.82
N SER A 92 3.17 10.70 6.16
CA SER A 92 2.76 10.87 7.55
C SER A 92 2.32 9.53 8.17
N GLN A 93 2.44 9.40 9.49
CA GLN A 93 1.95 8.22 10.21
C GLN A 93 0.48 7.95 9.88
N MET A 94 -0.38 8.97 9.97
CA MET A 94 -1.81 8.86 9.65
C MET A 94 -2.06 8.35 8.23
N THR A 95 -1.32 8.84 7.24
CA THR A 95 -1.44 8.39 5.84
C THR A 95 -1.02 6.93 5.70
N THR A 96 0.09 6.54 6.33
CA THR A 96 0.63 5.19 6.25
C THR A 96 -0.29 4.17 6.93
N GLU A 97 -0.81 4.51 8.11
CA GLU A 97 -1.75 3.66 8.86
C GLU A 97 -3.08 3.53 8.12
N SER A 98 -3.62 4.62 7.60
CA SER A 98 -4.88 4.59 6.82
C SER A 98 -4.75 3.73 5.56
N LEU A 99 -3.61 3.84 4.86
CA LEU A 99 -3.31 2.98 3.72
C LEU A 99 -3.21 1.52 4.15
N ARG A 100 -2.46 1.21 5.22
CA ARG A 100 -2.33 -0.14 5.75
C ARG A 100 -3.67 -0.78 6.07
N VAL A 101 -4.55 -0.10 6.81
CA VAL A 101 -5.88 -0.61 7.16
C VAL A 101 -6.69 -0.91 5.90
N THR A 102 -6.66 -0.01 4.91
CA THR A 102 -7.36 -0.21 3.62
C THR A 102 -6.87 -1.48 2.91
N LEU A 103 -5.55 -1.68 2.84
CA LEU A 103 -4.95 -2.84 2.18
C LEU A 103 -5.21 -4.15 2.92
N MET A 104 -5.10 -4.15 4.25
CA MET A 104 -5.41 -5.32 5.10
C MET A 104 -6.88 -5.74 4.96
N TYR A 105 -7.80 -4.78 4.95
CA TYR A 105 -9.22 -5.06 4.73
C TYR A 105 -9.46 -5.77 3.39
N LEU A 106 -8.82 -5.29 2.32
CA LEU A 106 -8.95 -5.87 0.98
C LEU A 106 -8.35 -7.27 0.90
N GLU A 107 -7.21 -7.51 1.54
CA GLU A 107 -6.56 -8.82 1.62
C GLU A 107 -7.46 -9.84 2.34
N GLN A 108 -7.93 -9.52 3.55
CA GLN A 108 -8.75 -10.40 4.39
C GLN A 108 -10.03 -10.85 3.68
N ARG A 109 -10.63 -9.93 2.92
CA ARG A 109 -11.86 -10.19 2.16
C ARG A 109 -11.69 -11.28 1.09
N GLN A 110 -10.46 -11.61 0.68
CA GLN A 110 -10.18 -12.64 -0.30
C GLN A 110 -9.84 -14.01 0.28
N GLY A 111 -9.68 -14.16 1.61
CA GLY A 111 -9.12 -15.42 2.12
C GLY A 111 -9.02 -15.71 3.62
N SER A 112 -9.62 -14.95 4.55
CA SER A 112 -9.72 -15.41 5.95
C SER A 112 -11.10 -15.97 6.31
N SER A 113 -11.08 -17.23 6.73
CA SER A 113 -12.12 -18.00 7.43
C SER A 113 -12.40 -17.48 8.85
N LEU A 114 -12.80 -16.22 9.00
CA LEU A 114 -13.39 -15.67 10.23
C LEU A 114 -14.60 -14.80 9.87
N PRO A 115 -15.72 -14.90 10.60
CA PRO A 115 -16.98 -14.34 10.15
C PRO A 115 -16.98 -12.82 10.26
N VAL A 116 -16.92 -12.13 9.12
CA VAL A 116 -17.32 -10.72 9.04
C VAL A 116 -18.85 -10.67 9.13
N LYS A 117 -19.39 -10.58 10.35
CA LYS A 117 -20.80 -10.22 10.54
C LYS A 117 -20.95 -8.73 10.20
N ALA A 118 -21.26 -8.43 8.95
CA ALA A 118 -21.71 -7.11 8.54
C ALA A 118 -23.10 -6.84 9.16
N THR A 119 -23.14 -6.23 10.35
CA THR A 119 -24.40 -5.70 10.88
C THR A 119 -24.76 -4.42 10.16
N ARG A 120 -25.67 -4.54 9.20
CA ARG A 120 -26.33 -3.41 8.53
C ARG A 120 -27.22 -2.67 9.53
N LYS A 121 -26.69 -1.69 10.25
CA LYS A 121 -27.52 -0.66 10.88
C LYS A 121 -27.55 0.58 9.99
N ARG A 122 -28.73 0.85 9.44
CA ARG A 122 -29.10 2.16 8.91
C ARG A 122 -29.08 3.11 10.10
N ASP A 123 -28.04 3.93 10.22
CA ASP A 123 -28.11 5.35 10.61
C ASP A 123 -26.71 5.92 10.85
N LYS A 124 -26.50 7.09 10.24
CA LYS A 124 -25.48 8.13 10.40
C LYS A 124 -24.28 7.82 11.31
N HIS A 125 -23.09 7.87 10.70
CA HIS A 125 -21.73 7.58 11.21
C HIS A 125 -21.27 6.13 11.03
N LEU A 126 -20.76 5.88 9.82
CA LEU A 126 -20.05 4.67 9.45
C LEU A 126 -18.62 4.71 10.02
N TYR A 127 -18.45 4.42 11.31
CA TYR A 127 -17.16 3.98 11.85
C TYR A 127 -17.18 2.46 11.93
N VAL A 128 -16.20 1.82 11.28
CA VAL A 128 -16.03 0.37 11.27
C VAL A 128 -15.39 -0.03 12.61
N ASP A 129 -16.20 -0.20 13.65
CA ASP A 129 -15.75 -0.55 15.02
C ASP A 129 -15.02 -1.90 15.13
N THR A 130 -15.04 -2.72 14.08
CA THR A 130 -14.37 -4.03 14.07
C THR A 130 -12.92 -3.98 13.58
N ASP A 131 -12.55 -2.95 12.80
CA ASP A 131 -11.18 -2.81 12.27
C ASP A 131 -10.20 -2.24 13.32
N PHE A 132 -10.68 -1.41 14.25
CA PHE A 132 -9.84 -0.81 15.29
C PHE A 132 -9.36 -1.85 16.32
N ALA A 133 -10.23 -2.79 16.69
CA ALA A 133 -9.91 -3.90 17.60
C ALA A 133 -8.92 -4.88 16.96
N TYR A 134 -9.06 -5.14 15.66
CA TYR A 134 -8.12 -5.97 14.91
C TYR A 134 -6.75 -5.29 14.75
N TYR A 135 -6.73 -3.99 14.43
CA TYR A 135 -5.51 -3.19 14.37
C TYR A 135 -4.76 -3.19 15.71
N HIS A 136 -5.47 -2.97 16.81
CA HIS A 136 -4.89 -3.04 18.16
C HIS A 136 -4.35 -4.44 18.49
N LYS A 137 -5.08 -5.50 18.13
CA LYS A 137 -4.64 -6.88 18.36
C LYS A 137 -3.39 -7.23 17.53
N TYR A 138 -3.37 -6.91 16.24
CA TYR A 138 -2.24 -7.15 15.35
C TYR A 138 -0.99 -6.37 15.80
N HIS A 139 -1.14 -5.09 16.17
CA HIS A 139 -0.02 -4.30 16.66
C HIS A 139 0.49 -4.73 18.04
N LYS A 140 -0.39 -5.27 18.90
CA LYS A 140 0.02 -5.89 20.16
C LYS A 140 0.84 -7.16 19.89
N GLU A 141 0.38 -8.04 19.02
CA GLU A 141 1.06 -9.29 18.66
C GLU A 141 2.40 -9.06 17.94
N GLN A 142 2.51 -8.01 17.12
CA GLN A 142 3.77 -7.66 16.44
C GLN A 142 4.79 -6.96 17.37
N ARG A 143 4.33 -6.25 18.41
CA ARG A 143 5.21 -5.68 19.46
C ARG A 143 5.73 -6.73 20.42
N GLU A 144 5.00 -7.81 20.65
CA GLU A 144 5.42 -8.92 21.52
C GLU A 144 6.39 -9.90 20.83
N ARG A 145 6.60 -9.77 19.51
CA ARG A 145 7.50 -10.63 18.70
C ARG A 145 8.83 -9.96 18.29
N ALA A 146 9.01 -8.69 18.61
CA ALA A 146 10.23 -7.93 18.37
C ALA A 146 11.00 -7.75 19.68
#